data_AF-A0A1Q6TXT0-F1
#
_entry.id   AF-A0A1Q6TXT0-F1
#
_cell.length_a   1.000
_cell.length_b   1.000
_cell.length_c   1.000
_cell.angle_alpha   90.00
_cell.angle_beta   90.00
_cell.angle_gamma   90.00
#
_symmetry.space_group_name_H-M   'P 1'
#
loop_
_entity.id
_entity.type
_entity.pdbx_description
1 polymer ?
#
loop_
_entity_poly.entity_id
_entity_poly.type
_entity_poly.pdbx_seq_one_letter_code
_entity_poly.pdbx_strand_id
1 'polypeptide(L)'
;MSNLDERIFVAGLIRQVLISRICVREAVLNFPRDTDDKSIHAAYHALVHYEADEDLRARDALYKEEQDDYLEFISHVLESGEDLPENIIQNYEKYYACANILHEENTKGFFKSFLKFLNIK
;
A
#
# COMPACT_ATOMS: atom_id res chain seq x y z
N MET A 1 13.21 4.29 13.92
CA MET A 1 12.15 5.33 13.96
C MET A 1 11.14 4.89 15.00
N SER A 2 10.37 5.78 15.63
CA SER A 2 9.25 5.31 16.44
C SER A 2 8.16 4.72 15.53
N ASN A 3 7.31 3.83 16.04
CA ASN A 3 6.20 3.28 15.28
C ASN A 3 5.29 4.39 14.71
N LEU A 4 5.06 5.46 15.49
CA LEU A 4 4.33 6.64 15.03
C LEU A 4 5.02 7.37 13.87
N ASP A 5 6.35 7.53 13.91
CA ASP A 5 7.09 8.16 12.81
C ASP A 5 6.98 7.34 11.52
N GLU A 6 6.96 6.00 11.62
CA GLU A 6 6.75 5.11 10.48
C GLU A 6 5.35 5.28 9.88
N ARG A 7 4.32 5.37 10.73
CA ARG A 7 2.94 5.61 10.28
C ARG A 7 2.78 6.97 9.60
N ILE A 8 3.31 8.05 10.20
CA ILE A 8 3.29 9.39 9.60
C ILE A 8 4.03 9.39 8.26
N PHE A 9 5.17 8.70 8.19
CA PHE A 9 5.92 8.58 6.95
C PHE A 9 5.13 7.85 5.86
N VAL A 10 4.51 6.72 6.18
CA VAL A 10 3.65 5.96 5.26
C VAL A 10 2.44 6.77 4.80
N ALA A 11 1.77 7.48 5.72
CA ALA A 11 0.70 8.41 5.38
C ALA A 11 1.14 9.47 4.36
N GLY A 12 2.35 10.01 4.54
CA GLY A 12 2.98 10.92 3.58
C GLY A 12 3.25 10.30 2.21
N LEU A 13 3.66 9.03 2.15
CA LEU A 13 3.85 8.32 0.87
C LEU A 13 2.52 8.15 0.12
N ILE A 14 1.45 7.73 0.82
CA ILE A 14 0.11 7.54 0.24
C ILE A 14 -0.40 8.85 -0.37
N ARG A 15 -0.31 9.97 0.37
CA ARG A 15 -0.74 11.28 -0.13
C ARG A 15 0.04 11.72 -1.36
N GLN A 16 1.35 11.46 -1.40
CA GLN A 16 2.17 11.78 -2.57
C GLN A 16 1.78 10.97 -3.81
N VAL A 17 1.33 9.72 -3.63
CA VAL A 17 0.75 8.91 -4.71
C VAL A 17 -0.57 9.52 -5.19
N LEU A 18 -1.49 9.85 -4.27
CA LEU A 18 -2.81 10.41 -4.62
C LEU A 18 -2.71 11.71 -5.43
N ILE A 19 -1.76 12.59 -5.08
CA ILE A 19 -1.52 13.84 -5.84
C ILE A 19 -0.60 13.64 -7.06
N SER A 20 -0.29 12.39 -7.43
CA SER A 20 0.58 12.03 -8.55
C SER A 20 1.99 12.64 -8.49
N ARG A 21 2.50 12.91 -7.28
CA ARG A 21 3.87 13.42 -7.06
C ARG A 21 4.92 12.33 -7.17
N ILE A 22 4.60 11.12 -6.70
CA ILE A 22 5.41 9.91 -6.85
C ILE A 22 4.53 8.77 -7.36
N CYS A 23 5.11 7.79 -8.05
CA CYS A 23 4.37 6.60 -8.46
C CYS A 23 4.23 5.58 -7.31
N VAL A 24 3.28 4.66 -7.41
CA VAL A 24 3.06 3.62 -6.37
C VAL A 24 4.33 2.79 -6.16
N ARG A 25 5.05 2.46 -7.24
CA ARG A 25 6.32 1.73 -7.16
C ARG A 25 7.34 2.44 -6.26
N GLU A 26 7.46 3.77 -6.39
CA GLU A 26 8.39 4.55 -5.57
C GLU A 26 7.93 4.58 -4.11
N ALA A 27 6.63 4.77 -3.86
CA ALA A 27 6.06 4.71 -2.52
C ALA A 27 6.36 3.37 -1.85
N VAL A 28 5.98 2.26 -2.50
CA VAL A 28 6.16 0.87 -2.01
C VAL A 28 7.63 0.56 -1.68
N LEU A 29 8.59 1.03 -2.47
CA LEU A 29 10.02 0.82 -2.19
C LEU A 29 10.53 1.54 -0.95
N ASN A 30 9.84 2.60 -0.53
CA ASN A 30 10.16 3.38 0.66
C ASN A 30 9.40 2.89 1.91
N PHE A 31 8.45 1.96 1.82
CA PHE A 31 7.74 1.47 3.01
C PHE A 31 8.72 0.88 4.04
N PRO A 32 8.43 1.04 5.36
CA PRO A 32 9.18 0.39 6.43
C PRO A 32 9.27 -1.12 6.21
N ARG A 33 10.48 -1.69 6.32
CA ARG A 33 10.74 -3.09 5.94
C ARG A 33 10.54 -4.11 7.05
N ASP A 34 10.83 -3.74 8.29
CA ASP A 34 10.84 -4.64 9.46
C ASP A 34 9.84 -4.16 10.52
N THR A 35 8.64 -3.75 10.07
CA THR A 35 7.58 -3.29 10.97
C THR A 35 6.66 -4.46 11.32
N ASP A 36 6.24 -4.57 12.57
CA ASP A 36 5.19 -5.51 13.01
C ASP A 36 3.80 -4.86 12.99
N ASP A 37 3.72 -3.65 12.42
CA ASP A 37 2.54 -2.82 12.42
C ASP A 37 1.52 -3.29 11.37
N LYS A 38 0.43 -3.89 11.84
CA LYS A 38 -0.66 -4.35 10.99
C LYS A 38 -1.31 -3.22 10.17
N SER A 39 -1.36 -2.01 10.69
CA SER A 39 -1.92 -0.87 9.96
C SER A 39 -1.02 -0.49 8.78
N ILE A 40 0.29 -0.51 8.97
CA ILE A 40 1.26 -0.30 7.87
C ILE A 40 1.19 -1.45 6.85
N HIS A 41 1.02 -2.70 7.29
CA HIS A 41 0.83 -3.84 6.39
C HIS A 41 -0.43 -3.72 5.53
N ALA A 42 -1.55 -3.34 6.14
CA ALA A 42 -2.80 -3.10 5.42
C ALA A 42 -2.64 -1.95 4.40
N ALA A 43 -1.98 -0.85 4.79
CA ALA A 43 -1.71 0.27 3.90
C ALA A 43 -0.82 -0.12 2.70
N TYR A 44 0.18 -0.96 2.92
CA TYR A 44 1.02 -1.51 1.85
C TYR A 44 0.17 -2.27 0.82
N HIS A 45 -0.68 -3.19 1.29
CA HIS A 45 -1.56 -3.94 0.40
C HIS A 45 -2.57 -3.06 -0.32
N ALA A 46 -3.14 -2.07 0.35
CA ALA A 46 -4.06 -1.11 -0.27
C ALA A 46 -3.39 -0.40 -1.47
N LEU A 47 -2.15 0.08 -1.33
CA LEU A 47 -1.40 0.67 -2.44
C LEU A 47 -1.11 -0.33 -3.56
N VAL A 48 -0.75 -1.57 -3.23
CA VAL A 48 -0.52 -2.61 -4.26
C VAL A 48 -1.81 -2.88 -5.04
N HIS A 49 -2.96 -2.93 -4.38
CA HIS A 49 -4.26 -3.08 -5.03
C HIS A 49 -4.63 -1.84 -5.88
N TYR A 50 -4.34 -0.65 -5.39
CA TYR A 50 -4.55 0.59 -6.13
C TYR A 50 -3.81 0.62 -7.47
N GLU A 51 -2.55 0.21 -7.48
CA GLU A 51 -1.77 0.03 -8.70
C GLU A 51 -2.34 -1.08 -9.56
N ALA A 52 -2.77 -2.17 -8.93
CA ALA A 52 -3.30 -3.33 -9.63
C ALA A 52 -4.58 -3.06 -10.41
N ASP A 53 -5.39 -2.15 -9.90
CA ASP A 53 -6.67 -1.80 -10.48
C ASP A 53 -6.57 -0.56 -11.40
N GLU A 54 -5.36 -0.17 -11.88
CA GLU A 54 -5.17 1.01 -12.75
C GLU A 54 -6.09 1.00 -13.97
N ASP A 55 -6.15 -0.11 -14.71
CA ASP A 55 -7.02 -0.25 -15.89
C ASP A 55 -8.51 -0.09 -15.52
N LEU A 56 -8.92 -0.57 -14.35
CA LEU A 56 -10.29 -0.46 -13.87
C LEU A 56 -10.60 0.98 -13.43
N ARG A 57 -9.70 1.64 -12.69
CA ARG A 57 -9.82 3.05 -12.30
C ARG A 57 -9.81 3.99 -13.51
N ALA A 58 -9.12 3.62 -14.58
CA ALA A 58 -9.12 4.40 -15.82
C ALA A 58 -10.47 4.38 -16.57
N ARG A 59 -11.25 3.31 -16.42
CA ARG A 59 -12.55 3.13 -17.12
C ARG A 59 -13.78 3.43 -16.26
N ASP A 60 -13.64 3.39 -14.93
CA ASP A 60 -14.73 3.62 -13.98
C ASP A 60 -14.37 4.75 -13.00
N ALA A 61 -14.97 5.91 -13.22
CA ALA A 61 -14.69 7.11 -12.45
C ALA A 61 -15.19 7.01 -11.00
N LEU A 62 -16.33 6.35 -10.77
CA LEU A 62 -16.86 6.17 -9.42
C LEU A 62 -15.94 5.25 -8.62
N TYR A 63 -15.53 4.14 -9.22
CA TYR A 63 -14.59 3.22 -8.59
C TYR A 63 -13.23 3.87 -8.29
N LYS A 64 -12.77 4.75 -9.19
CA LYS A 64 -11.56 5.55 -8.96
C LYS A 64 -11.73 6.46 -7.74
N GLU A 65 -12.83 7.20 -7.64
CA GLU A 65 -13.12 8.07 -6.49
C GLU A 65 -13.17 7.25 -5.20
N GLU A 66 -13.86 6.10 -5.19
CA GLU A 66 -13.91 5.21 -4.02
C GLU A 66 -12.52 4.71 -3.57
N GLN A 67 -11.63 4.40 -4.51
CA GLN A 67 -10.26 3.99 -4.23
C GLN A 67 -9.39 5.15 -3.70
N ASP A 68 -9.53 6.34 -4.29
CA ASP A 68 -8.83 7.54 -3.85
C ASP A 68 -9.25 7.93 -2.41
N ASP A 69 -10.56 7.94 -2.13
CA ASP A 69 -11.14 8.20 -0.80
C ASP A 69 -10.66 7.17 0.24
N TYR A 70 -10.58 5.90 -0.16
CA TYR A 70 -10.15 4.83 0.73
C TYR A 70 -8.68 4.98 1.14
N LEU A 71 -7.80 5.33 0.19
CA LEU A 71 -6.39 5.62 0.48
C LEU A 71 -6.22 6.90 1.31
N GLU A 72 -7.04 7.93 1.04
CA GLU A 72 -7.03 9.17 1.83
C GLU A 72 -7.41 8.86 3.30
N PHE A 73 -8.47 8.08 3.51
CA PHE A 73 -8.87 7.60 4.83
C PHE A 73 -7.72 6.87 5.55
N ILE A 74 -7.07 5.91 4.88
CA ILE A 74 -5.93 5.19 5.46
C ILE A 74 -4.82 6.16 5.88
N SER A 75 -4.51 7.14 5.03
CA SER A 75 -3.44 8.11 5.31
C SER A 75 -3.76 8.97 6.54
N HIS A 76 -5.01 9.38 6.72
CA HIS A 76 -5.42 10.18 7.88
C HIS A 76 -5.38 9.40 9.19
N VAL A 77 -5.82 8.14 9.17
CA VAL A 77 -5.79 7.27 10.36
C VAL A 77 -4.34 7.04 10.80
N LEU A 78 -3.44 6.71 9.86
CA LEU A 78 -2.03 6.51 10.14
C LEU A 78 -1.34 7.78 10.67
N GLU A 79 -1.61 8.93 10.08
CA GLU A 79 -1.05 10.21 10.53
C GLU A 79 -1.49 10.60 11.94
N SER A 80 -2.72 10.23 12.31
CA SER A 80 -3.26 10.45 13.65
C SER A 80 -2.66 9.51 14.71
N GLY A 81 -1.89 8.50 14.28
CA GLY A 81 -1.35 7.46 15.16
C GLY A 81 -2.39 6.43 15.60
N GLU A 82 -3.56 6.42 14.97
CA GLU A 82 -4.63 5.48 15.25
C GLU A 82 -4.44 4.19 14.45
N ASP A 83 -4.99 3.08 14.96
CA ASP A 83 -5.04 1.82 14.24
C ASP A 83 -6.12 1.83 13.17
N LEU A 84 -5.81 1.22 12.02
CA LEU A 84 -6.83 0.98 11.02
C LEU A 84 -7.95 0.11 11.61
N PRO A 85 -9.21 0.36 11.23
CA PRO A 85 -10.34 -0.49 11.61
C PRO A 85 -10.05 -1.98 11.39
N GLU A 86 -10.43 -2.81 12.36
CA GLU A 86 -10.13 -4.25 12.35
C GLU A 86 -10.65 -4.96 11.09
N ASN A 87 -11.78 -4.54 10.53
CA ASN A 87 -12.32 -5.08 9.27
C ASN A 87 -11.39 -4.81 8.07
N ILE A 88 -10.66 -3.69 8.07
CA ILE A 88 -9.67 -3.35 7.04
C ILE A 88 -8.43 -4.21 7.23
N ILE A 89 -7.95 -4.34 8.46
CA ILE A 89 -6.81 -5.20 8.79
C ILE A 89 -7.11 -6.64 8.36
N GLN A 90 -8.25 -7.21 8.75
CA GLN A 90 -8.67 -8.57 8.40
C GLN A 90 -8.85 -8.78 6.89
N ASN A 91 -9.32 -7.77 6.15
CA ASN A 91 -9.40 -7.83 4.69
C ASN A 91 -8.02 -8.05 4.05
N TYR A 92 -6.94 -7.60 4.70
CA TYR A 92 -5.58 -7.76 4.22
C TYR A 92 -4.77 -8.85 4.95
N GLU A 93 -5.20 -9.30 6.13
CA GLU A 93 -4.54 -10.37 6.89
C GLU A 93 -4.36 -11.66 6.08
N LYS A 94 -5.33 -12.00 5.21
CA LYS A 94 -5.22 -13.14 4.28
C LYS A 94 -4.03 -13.04 3.31
N TYR A 95 -3.51 -11.83 3.09
CA TYR A 95 -2.36 -11.56 2.25
C TYR A 95 -1.08 -11.34 3.06
N TYR A 96 -1.15 -11.30 4.40
CA TYR A 96 0.04 -11.14 5.24
C TYR A 96 1.01 -12.33 5.14
N ALA A 97 0.51 -13.53 4.84
CA ALA A 97 1.39 -14.67 4.51
C ALA A 97 2.16 -14.48 3.18
N CYS A 98 1.68 -13.60 2.29
CA CYS A 98 2.43 -13.10 1.13
C CYS A 98 3.15 -11.78 1.42
N ALA A 99 2.90 -11.13 2.56
CA ALA A 99 3.56 -9.93 3.04
C ALA A 99 4.87 -10.26 3.76
N ASN A 100 5.72 -11.07 3.12
CA ASN A 100 7.14 -10.81 3.28
C ASN A 100 7.36 -9.43 2.66
N ILE A 101 7.25 -8.36 3.47
CA ILE A 101 7.86 -7.10 3.12
C ILE A 101 9.31 -7.46 2.82
N LEU A 102 9.67 -7.32 1.55
CA LEU A 102 10.75 -8.02 0.85
C LEU A 102 11.94 -8.45 1.72
N HIS A 103 11.89 -9.67 2.28
CA HIS A 103 13.06 -10.33 2.86
C HIS A 103 13.91 -10.96 1.74
N GLU A 104 15.19 -10.63 1.72
CA GLU A 104 16.15 -10.76 0.60
C GLU A 104 16.42 -12.17 0.02
N GLU A 105 15.76 -13.26 0.46
CA GLU A 105 16.16 -14.62 0.03
C GLU A 105 15.32 -15.26 -1.09
N ASN A 106 14.15 -14.71 -1.46
CA ASN A 106 13.30 -15.28 -2.53
C ASN A 106 13.05 -14.32 -3.72
N THR A 107 14.08 -13.55 -4.04
CA THR A 107 14.08 -12.38 -4.94
C THR A 107 13.76 -12.65 -6.42
N LYS A 108 13.72 -13.91 -6.88
CA LYS A 108 13.47 -14.20 -8.32
C LYS A 108 12.01 -14.48 -8.67
N GLY A 109 11.18 -14.92 -7.72
CA GLY A 109 9.80 -15.31 -7.99
C GLY A 109 8.80 -14.17 -7.86
N PHE A 110 8.84 -13.47 -6.72
CA PHE A 110 7.90 -12.40 -6.40
C PHE A 110 8.14 -11.14 -7.23
N PHE A 111 9.39 -10.69 -7.39
CA PHE A 111 9.72 -9.58 -8.29
C PHE A 111 9.39 -9.92 -9.74
N LYS A 112 9.50 -11.17 -10.19
CA LYS A 112 9.09 -11.53 -11.55
C LYS A 112 7.58 -11.49 -11.70
N SER A 113 6.82 -11.89 -10.67
CA SER A 113 5.35 -11.78 -10.69
C SER A 113 4.90 -10.32 -10.59
N PHE A 114 5.50 -9.53 -9.71
CA PHE A 114 5.24 -8.10 -9.50
C PHE A 114 5.70 -7.23 -10.68
N LEU A 115 6.86 -7.50 -11.29
CA LEU A 115 7.31 -6.82 -12.51
C LEU A 115 6.56 -7.28 -13.76
N LYS A 116 6.05 -8.53 -13.80
CA LYS A 116 5.14 -8.97 -14.87
C LYS A 116 3.74 -8.40 -14.68
N PHE A 117 3.35 -8.14 -13.44
CA PHE A 117 2.14 -7.44 -13.07
C PHE A 117 2.19 -5.95 -13.47
N LEU A 118 3.32 -5.27 -13.22
CA LEU A 118 3.56 -3.87 -13.59
C LEU A 118 3.95 -3.65 -15.06
N ASN A 119 4.06 -4.69 -15.88
CA ASN A 119 4.56 -4.58 -17.26
C ASN A 119 3.67 -5.40 -18.19
N ILE A 120 2.45 -4.89 -18.42
CA ILE A 120 1.52 -5.38 -19.44
C ILE A 120 1.82 -4.70 -20.78
N LYS A 121 2.23 -5.50 -21.75
CA LYS A 121 1.92 -5.35 -23.18
C LYS A 121 1.42 -6.70 -23.70
#